data_AF-F0GXQ0-F1
#
_entry.id   AF-F0GXQ0-F1
#
_cell.length_a   1.000
_cell.length_b   1.000
_cell.length_c   1.000
_cell.angle_alpha   90.00
_cell.angle_beta   90.00
_cell.angle_gamma   90.00
#
_symmetry.space_group_name_H-M   'P 1'
#
loop_
_entity.id
_entity.type
_entity.pdbx_description
1 polymer ?
#
loop_
_entity_poly.entity_id
_entity_poly.type
_entity_poly.pdbx_seq_one_letter_code
_entity_poly.pdbx_strand_id
1 'polypeptide(L)'
;MFKINRKLKEMKDNGESIKLAIIGCGKMGSSLISQLSKMDAMEVKLVVNRTPRKAIKALVKAGISEDKIIFTDDYNEGYEVLEKGYICVSTNYRLAYKLMQINAVVDCTGDPPFGAVIARKTIQYHKHMITFNVECDAVVGPVLHDMAKKAGVVYTGILGDEPGAIIDLVEYAYGMGLEVLVAAKGKNNPLDNDATPETLADKAKEKGLSAKMLTSFIDGTNTMLELNSVANALGFLPDTLGCHGIDTSPDTAVEDFRLKADGGVLSRYGVVEFSRGMAPGVFIIVTSDQEDVRDLMKFLGFGDGPNYLMYRPYHLTSLETPITIYKAVVENESTIVPLHGQVADTVTIAKRDIKAGERLEGVGSGTVLGKLTNHDRCLTEDLLPIALITDKTRATKDIDKGTIIDMTMVELDETATITRLRRRQNSMKL
;
A
#
# COMPACT_ATOMS: atom_id res chain seq x y z
N MET A 1 -21.94 19.35 4.94
CA MET A 1 -21.96 18.92 3.52
C MET A 1 -20.68 19.39 2.85
N PHE A 2 -20.02 18.56 2.02
CA PHE A 2 -18.76 18.85 1.29
C PHE A 2 -17.56 19.34 2.14
N LYS A 3 -17.28 18.68 3.28
CA LYS A 3 -16.25 19.09 4.28
C LYS A 3 -14.90 19.45 3.64
N ILE A 4 -14.31 18.51 2.90
CA ILE A 4 -12.97 18.65 2.29
C ILE A 4 -12.92 19.83 1.33
N ASN A 5 -13.84 19.89 0.36
CA ASN A 5 -13.86 20.95 -0.65
C ASN A 5 -14.00 22.34 -0.01
N ARG A 6 -14.93 22.50 0.94
CA ARG A 6 -15.13 23.77 1.64
C ARG A 6 -13.87 24.18 2.42
N LYS A 7 -13.26 23.26 3.17
CA LYS A 7 -12.07 23.54 3.98
C LYS A 7 -10.86 23.92 3.14
N LEU A 8 -10.62 23.23 2.03
CA LEU A 8 -9.54 23.58 1.11
C LEU A 8 -9.75 24.96 0.45
N LYS A 9 -11.00 25.31 0.14
CA LYS A 9 -11.32 26.65 -0.36
C LYS A 9 -11.08 27.73 0.71
N GLU A 10 -11.54 27.50 1.95
CA GLU A 10 -11.27 28.39 3.08
C GLU A 10 -9.76 28.60 3.30
N MET A 11 -8.97 27.53 3.26
CA MET A 11 -7.50 27.61 3.36
C MET A 11 -6.91 28.48 2.25
N LYS A 12 -7.30 28.24 1.00
CA LYS A 12 -6.84 29.03 -0.15
C LYS A 12 -7.21 30.52 -0.01
N ASP A 13 -8.43 30.81 0.40
CA ASP A 13 -8.92 32.20 0.59
C ASP A 13 -8.14 32.91 1.72
N ASN A 14 -7.65 32.16 2.71
CA ASN A 14 -6.79 32.65 3.79
C ASN A 14 -5.28 32.69 3.44
N GLY A 15 -4.89 32.28 2.23
CA GLY A 15 -3.47 32.20 1.82
C GLY A 15 -2.70 31.03 2.44
N GLU A 16 -3.42 30.03 2.95
CA GLU A 16 -2.85 28.79 3.50
C GLU A 16 -2.82 27.69 2.45
N SER A 17 -1.81 26.82 2.52
CA SER A 17 -1.74 25.64 1.66
C SER A 17 -0.92 24.49 2.25
N ILE A 18 -1.29 23.28 1.84
CA ILE A 18 -0.55 22.04 2.08
C ILE A 18 0.56 21.96 1.03
N LYS A 19 1.82 22.05 1.46
CA LYS A 19 3.00 21.98 0.60
C LYS A 19 3.56 20.56 0.61
N LEU A 20 3.58 19.94 -0.56
CA LEU A 20 3.89 18.52 -0.75
C LEU A 20 5.23 18.32 -1.43
N ALA A 21 5.96 17.30 -0.97
CA ALA A 21 7.05 16.70 -1.73
C ALA A 21 6.62 15.33 -2.27
N ILE A 22 6.72 15.12 -3.58
CA ILE A 22 6.41 13.84 -4.24
C ILE A 22 7.72 13.18 -4.67
N ILE A 23 7.94 11.95 -4.22
CA ILE A 23 9.13 11.17 -4.59
C ILE A 23 8.71 10.06 -5.56
N GLY A 24 9.19 10.17 -6.80
CA GLY A 24 8.89 9.25 -7.89
C GLY A 24 7.83 9.78 -8.86
N CYS A 25 8.20 9.91 -10.13
CA CYS A 25 7.30 10.29 -11.23
C CYS A 25 7.08 9.13 -12.20
N GLY A 26 6.68 7.97 -11.66
CA GLY A 26 6.10 6.89 -12.44
C GLY A 26 4.67 7.20 -12.87
N LYS A 27 3.89 6.14 -13.13
CA LYS A 27 2.46 6.26 -13.47
C LYS A 27 1.69 6.96 -12.35
N MET A 28 1.78 6.45 -11.11
CA MET A 28 1.06 6.97 -9.94
C MET A 28 1.47 8.38 -9.54
N GLY A 29 2.78 8.65 -9.46
CA GLY A 29 3.26 10.00 -9.09
C GLY A 29 2.86 11.06 -10.12
N SER A 30 2.90 10.75 -11.41
CA SER A 30 2.51 11.70 -12.46
C SER A 30 1.00 11.98 -12.48
N SER A 31 0.16 10.96 -12.28
CA SER A 31 -1.30 11.14 -12.17
C SER A 31 -1.68 11.90 -10.90
N LEU A 32 -1.00 11.65 -9.77
CA LEU A 32 -1.19 12.41 -8.54
C LEU A 32 -0.85 13.90 -8.74
N ILE A 33 0.31 14.21 -9.35
CA ILE A 33 0.68 15.60 -9.66
C ILE A 33 -0.41 16.28 -10.50
N SER A 34 -0.93 15.58 -11.52
CA SER A 34 -2.00 16.09 -12.37
C SER A 34 -3.32 16.29 -11.62
N GLN A 35 -3.64 15.42 -10.67
CA GLN A 35 -4.87 15.53 -9.87
C GLN A 35 -4.77 16.72 -8.90
N LEU A 36 -3.62 16.87 -8.23
CA LEU A 36 -3.37 17.93 -7.25
C LEU A 36 -3.37 19.32 -7.89
N SER A 37 -2.99 19.47 -9.17
CA SER A 37 -3.00 20.78 -9.84
C SER A 37 -4.41 21.38 -10.03
N LYS A 38 -5.45 20.59 -9.78
CA LYS A 38 -6.85 21.01 -9.80
C LYS A 38 -7.45 21.23 -8.41
N MET A 39 -6.69 21.01 -7.34
CA MET A 39 -7.19 21.11 -5.97
C MET A 39 -6.75 22.41 -5.32
N ASP A 40 -7.71 23.07 -4.66
CA ASP A 40 -7.43 24.27 -3.87
C ASP A 40 -6.54 23.91 -2.67
N ALA A 41 -5.62 24.81 -2.32
CA ALA A 41 -4.73 24.70 -1.16
C ALA A 41 -3.88 23.42 -1.08
N MET A 42 -3.71 22.66 -2.16
CA MET A 42 -2.79 21.51 -2.23
C MET A 42 -1.71 21.77 -3.29
N GLU A 43 -0.50 22.04 -2.84
CA GLU A 43 0.58 22.50 -3.71
C GLU A 43 1.73 21.49 -3.75
N VAL A 44 2.01 20.98 -4.95
CA VAL A 44 3.24 20.23 -5.21
C VAL A 44 4.40 21.23 -5.28
N LYS A 45 5.24 21.25 -4.25
CA LYS A 45 6.39 22.18 -4.15
C LYS A 45 7.71 21.55 -4.51
N LEU A 46 7.85 20.25 -4.28
CA LEU A 46 9.06 19.51 -4.62
C LEU A 46 8.69 18.22 -5.32
N VAL A 47 9.36 17.93 -6.42
CA VAL A 47 9.28 16.64 -7.09
C VAL A 47 10.67 16.04 -7.20
N VAL A 48 10.87 14.92 -6.52
CA VAL A 48 12.12 14.17 -6.55
C VAL A 48 11.99 13.01 -7.52
N ASN A 49 12.89 12.92 -8.49
CA ASN A 49 12.93 11.78 -9.40
C ASN A 49 14.35 11.52 -9.91
N ARG A 50 14.75 10.24 -10.02
CA ARG A 50 16.07 9.84 -10.56
C ARG A 50 16.34 10.40 -11.96
N THR A 51 15.28 10.65 -12.73
CA THR A 51 15.33 11.32 -14.04
C THR A 51 14.58 12.65 -13.96
N PRO A 52 15.26 13.79 -13.74
CA PRO A 52 14.60 15.10 -13.55
C PRO A 52 13.62 15.49 -14.66
N ARG A 53 13.96 15.19 -15.91
CA ARG A 53 13.08 15.44 -17.06
C ARG A 53 11.69 14.80 -16.95
N LYS A 54 11.55 13.65 -16.28
CA LYS A 54 10.23 13.02 -16.05
C LYS A 54 9.38 13.86 -15.10
N ALA A 55 10.00 14.40 -14.04
CA ALA A 55 9.33 15.28 -13.08
C ALA A 55 8.89 16.59 -13.73
N ILE A 56 9.79 17.24 -14.49
CA ILE A 56 9.47 18.45 -15.26
C ILE A 56 8.30 18.18 -16.21
N LYS A 57 8.35 17.09 -16.99
CA LYS A 57 7.26 16.70 -17.90
C LYS A 57 5.93 16.48 -17.18
N ALA A 58 5.94 15.88 -15.99
CA ALA A 58 4.73 15.68 -15.20
C ALA A 58 4.12 17.01 -14.73
N LEU A 59 4.96 17.92 -14.22
CA LEU A 59 4.54 19.27 -13.80
C LEU A 59 3.99 20.09 -14.97
N VAL A 60 4.67 20.11 -16.13
CA VAL A 60 4.19 20.81 -17.33
C VAL A 60 2.85 20.25 -17.81
N LYS A 61 2.69 18.92 -17.84
CA LYS A 61 1.41 18.29 -18.17
C LYS A 61 0.29 18.65 -17.20
N ALA A 62 0.62 18.88 -15.94
CA ALA A 62 -0.32 19.32 -14.92
C ALA A 62 -0.70 20.81 -15.04
N GLY A 63 -0.11 21.55 -16.00
CA GLY A 63 -0.38 22.95 -16.28
C GLY A 63 0.59 23.93 -15.62
N ILE A 64 1.68 23.46 -15.03
CA ILE A 64 2.71 24.33 -14.46
C ILE A 64 3.61 24.84 -15.58
N SER A 65 3.79 26.17 -15.64
CA SER A 65 4.70 26.79 -16.62
C SER A 65 6.17 26.44 -16.32
N GLU A 66 6.95 26.17 -17.36
CA GLU A 66 8.34 25.70 -17.22
C GLU A 66 9.25 26.74 -16.54
N ASP A 67 8.98 28.04 -16.69
CA ASP A 67 9.70 29.12 -16.00
C ASP A 67 9.50 29.13 -14.48
N LYS A 68 8.49 28.40 -13.97
CA LYS A 68 8.23 28.22 -12.54
C LYS A 68 8.87 26.97 -11.96
N ILE A 69 9.60 26.20 -12.77
CA ILE A 69 10.20 24.93 -12.39
C ILE A 69 11.72 25.10 -12.34
N ILE A 70 12.31 24.97 -11.15
CA ILE A 70 13.76 25.11 -10.95
C ILE A 70 14.34 23.76 -10.54
N PHE A 71 15.36 23.30 -11.26
CA PHE A 71 16.11 22.12 -10.87
C PHE A 71 17.23 22.50 -9.89
N THR A 72 17.30 21.80 -8.76
CA THR A 72 18.46 21.86 -7.86
C THR A 72 18.55 20.61 -6.98
N ASP A 73 19.77 20.26 -6.59
CA ASP A 73 20.07 19.24 -5.58
C ASP A 73 20.63 19.84 -4.29
N ASP A 74 20.83 21.16 -4.25
CA ASP A 74 21.32 21.89 -3.08
C ASP A 74 20.17 22.28 -2.14
N TYR A 75 20.45 22.25 -0.84
CA TYR A 75 19.45 22.59 0.17
C TYR A 75 19.12 24.09 0.19
N ASN A 76 20.13 24.96 0.12
CA ASN A 76 19.92 26.41 0.24
C ASN A 76 19.23 26.94 -1.01
N GLU A 77 19.65 26.50 -2.19
CA GLU A 77 18.98 26.84 -3.44
C GLU A 77 17.54 26.30 -3.45
N GLY A 78 17.33 25.04 -3.03
CA GLY A 78 15.99 24.46 -2.91
C GLY A 78 15.08 25.25 -1.96
N TYR A 79 15.61 25.72 -0.83
CA TYR A 79 14.90 26.60 0.10
C TYR A 79 14.49 27.92 -0.57
N GLU A 80 15.42 28.59 -1.24
CA GLU A 80 15.13 29.85 -1.95
C GLU A 80 14.10 29.70 -3.08
N VAL A 81 14.13 28.58 -3.80
CA VAL A 81 13.15 28.26 -4.84
C VAL A 81 11.74 28.22 -4.24
N LEU A 82 11.57 27.56 -3.09
CA LEU A 82 10.27 27.47 -2.44
C LEU A 82 9.82 28.81 -1.84
N GLU A 83 10.72 29.60 -1.28
CA GLU A 83 10.42 30.95 -0.77
C GLU A 83 9.94 31.90 -1.88
N LYS A 84 10.52 31.80 -3.09
CA LYS A 84 10.10 32.57 -4.27
C LYS A 84 8.77 32.08 -4.87
N GLY A 85 8.17 31.03 -4.30
CA GLY A 85 6.91 30.46 -4.75
C GLY A 85 7.03 29.51 -5.95
N TYR A 86 8.26 29.14 -6.35
CA TYR A 86 8.52 28.22 -7.46
C TYR A 86 8.44 26.75 -7.01
N ILE A 87 8.46 25.85 -8.00
CA ILE A 87 8.48 24.40 -7.77
C ILE A 87 9.91 23.90 -7.99
N CYS A 88 10.42 23.16 -7.02
CA CYS A 88 11.72 22.52 -7.09
C CYS A 88 11.62 21.13 -7.74
N VAL A 89 12.51 20.82 -8.66
CA VAL A 89 12.77 19.46 -9.14
C VAL A 89 14.16 19.04 -8.69
N SER A 90 14.30 17.80 -8.21
CA SER A 90 15.56 17.34 -7.63
C SER A 90 15.80 15.84 -7.89
N THR A 91 17.07 15.43 -7.91
CA THR A 91 17.48 14.03 -7.75
C THR A 91 17.80 13.68 -6.29
N ASN A 92 18.07 14.69 -5.45
CA ASN A 92 18.38 14.58 -4.04
C ASN A 92 17.09 14.42 -3.20
N TYR A 93 16.69 13.16 -2.96
CA TYR A 93 15.52 12.84 -2.13
C TYR A 93 15.58 13.40 -0.70
N ARG A 94 16.75 13.79 -0.20
CA ARG A 94 16.89 14.35 1.14
C ARG A 94 16.19 15.70 1.27
N LEU A 95 16.02 16.43 0.17
CA LEU A 95 15.30 17.71 0.17
C LEU A 95 13.84 17.54 0.60
N ALA A 96 13.21 16.40 0.28
CA ALA A 96 11.80 16.12 0.61
C ALA A 96 11.51 16.20 2.11
N TYR A 97 12.41 15.66 2.95
CA TYR A 97 12.25 15.70 4.39
C TYR A 97 13.08 16.80 5.07
N LYS A 98 14.04 17.44 4.40
CA LYS A 98 14.84 18.52 4.99
C LYS A 98 14.26 19.92 4.80
N LEU A 99 13.62 20.21 3.66
CA LEU A 99 13.06 21.54 3.41
C LEU A 99 11.93 21.82 4.40
N MET A 100 12.07 22.89 5.19
CA MET A 100 11.15 23.18 6.29
C MET A 100 9.75 23.53 5.78
N GLN A 101 9.65 24.09 4.57
CA GLN A 101 8.38 24.47 3.95
C GLN A 101 7.48 23.29 3.58
N ILE A 102 8.00 22.06 3.50
CA ILE A 102 7.22 20.87 3.14
C ILE A 102 6.44 20.36 4.36
N ASN A 103 5.11 20.20 4.23
CA ASN A 103 4.25 19.63 5.27
C ASN A 103 4.24 18.10 5.24
N ALA A 104 4.15 17.50 4.05
CA ALA A 104 4.05 16.05 3.88
C ALA A 104 4.90 15.54 2.71
N VAL A 105 5.40 14.32 2.86
CA VAL A 105 6.12 13.59 1.82
C VAL A 105 5.25 12.44 1.33
N VAL A 106 5.13 12.32 0.01
CA VAL A 106 4.40 11.23 -0.66
C VAL A 106 5.40 10.33 -1.38
N ASP A 107 5.53 9.09 -0.93
CA ASP A 107 6.36 8.07 -1.60
C ASP A 107 5.57 7.35 -2.68
N CYS A 108 5.94 7.60 -3.93
CA CYS A 108 5.39 7.00 -5.15
C CYS A 108 6.44 6.14 -5.88
N THR A 109 7.45 5.62 -5.18
CA THR A 109 8.60 4.94 -5.79
C THR A 109 8.36 3.47 -6.13
N GLY A 110 7.58 2.76 -5.31
CA GLY A 110 7.37 1.31 -5.42
C GLY A 110 8.64 0.48 -5.14
N ASP A 111 9.58 1.02 -4.36
CA ASP A 111 10.83 0.36 -3.96
C ASP A 111 10.82 0.18 -2.44
N PRO A 112 10.58 -1.04 -1.91
CA PRO A 112 10.33 -1.22 -0.47
C PRO A 112 11.53 -0.83 0.41
N PRO A 113 12.77 -1.29 0.13
CA PRO A 113 13.94 -0.85 0.89
C PRO A 113 14.16 0.67 0.87
N PHE A 114 13.92 1.33 -0.25
CA PHE A 114 14.04 2.78 -0.35
C PHE A 114 12.88 3.51 0.35
N GLY A 115 11.66 2.99 0.26
CA GLY A 115 10.49 3.49 0.98
C GLY A 115 10.70 3.49 2.49
N ALA A 116 11.32 2.44 3.03
CA ALA A 116 11.71 2.37 4.44
C ALA A 116 12.71 3.47 4.84
N VAL A 117 13.64 3.84 3.95
CA VAL A 117 14.56 4.96 4.17
C VAL A 117 13.82 6.29 4.22
N ILE A 118 12.95 6.53 3.23
CA ILE A 118 12.15 7.76 3.12
C ILE A 118 11.25 7.89 4.34
N ALA A 119 10.42 6.89 4.62
CA ALA A 119 9.45 6.94 5.72
C ALA A 119 10.12 7.23 7.05
N ARG A 120 11.18 6.48 7.39
CA ARG A 120 11.94 6.69 8.63
C ARG A 120 12.49 8.12 8.71
N LYS A 121 13.04 8.65 7.62
CA LYS A 121 13.64 10.00 7.61
C LYS A 121 12.59 11.10 7.64
N THR A 122 11.51 10.97 6.89
CA THR A 122 10.36 11.90 6.93
C THR A 122 9.81 12.03 8.34
N ILE A 123 9.59 10.91 9.03
CA ILE A 123 9.10 10.89 10.42
C ILE A 123 10.11 11.53 11.37
N GLN A 124 11.41 11.22 11.24
CA GLN A 124 12.47 11.84 12.06
C GLN A 124 12.57 13.37 11.90
N TYR A 125 12.10 13.91 10.79
CA TYR A 125 12.06 15.35 10.52
C TYR A 125 10.67 15.95 10.80
N HIS A 126 9.81 15.22 11.51
CA HIS A 126 8.47 15.67 11.91
C HIS A 126 7.62 16.15 10.72
N LYS A 127 7.60 15.36 9.65
CA LYS A 127 6.69 15.56 8.52
C LYS A 127 5.72 14.39 8.39
N HIS A 128 4.52 14.65 7.87
CA HIS A 128 3.58 13.57 7.56
C HIS A 128 4.14 12.71 6.42
N MET A 129 3.98 11.38 6.54
CA MET A 129 4.44 10.40 5.57
C MET A 129 3.25 9.65 4.97
N ILE A 130 3.05 9.81 3.66
CA ILE A 130 1.99 9.16 2.91
C ILE A 130 2.67 8.21 1.91
N THR A 131 2.32 6.93 1.93
CA THR A 131 3.04 5.91 1.16
C THR A 131 2.13 5.15 0.19
N PHE A 132 2.57 5.01 -1.06
CA PHE A 132 2.04 4.03 -2.03
C PHE A 132 2.75 2.68 -1.93
N ASN A 133 3.79 2.59 -1.09
CA ASN A 133 4.68 1.45 -0.98
C ASN A 133 4.08 0.45 0.02
N VAL A 134 3.00 -0.21 -0.39
CA VAL A 134 2.29 -1.20 0.43
C VAL A 134 3.20 -2.36 0.81
N GLU A 135 4.18 -2.68 -0.04
CA GLU A 135 5.21 -3.68 0.20
C GLU A 135 6.07 -3.33 1.43
N CYS A 136 6.42 -2.04 1.59
CA CYS A 136 7.16 -1.54 2.74
C CYS A 136 6.29 -1.55 4.00
N ASP A 137 5.05 -1.05 3.88
CA ASP A 137 4.09 -1.01 4.99
C ASP A 137 3.80 -2.41 5.54
N ALA A 138 3.59 -3.38 4.66
CA ALA A 138 3.32 -4.77 4.99
C ALA A 138 4.43 -5.42 5.84
N VAL A 139 5.68 -4.93 5.79
CA VAL A 139 6.82 -5.55 6.51
C VAL A 139 7.29 -4.73 7.70
N VAL A 140 7.33 -3.40 7.58
CA VAL A 140 7.86 -2.50 8.62
C VAL A 140 6.90 -1.37 9.01
N GLY A 141 5.65 -1.45 8.56
CA GLY A 141 4.59 -0.50 8.89
C GLY A 141 4.40 -0.31 10.40
N PRO A 142 4.31 -1.38 11.23
CA PRO A 142 4.09 -1.22 12.67
C PRO A 142 5.13 -0.35 13.37
N VAL A 143 6.42 -0.58 13.10
CA VAL A 143 7.49 0.25 13.69
C VAL A 143 7.49 1.68 13.14
N LEU A 144 7.14 1.87 11.85
CA LEU A 144 7.01 3.21 11.28
C LEU A 144 5.81 3.97 11.86
N HIS A 145 4.68 3.29 12.08
CA HIS A 145 3.50 3.85 12.71
C HIS A 145 3.77 4.27 14.17
N ASP A 146 4.41 3.41 14.96
CA ASP A 146 4.85 3.76 16.32
C ASP A 146 5.80 4.97 16.33
N MET A 147 6.76 5.00 15.41
CA MET A 147 7.67 6.14 15.25
C MET A 147 6.92 7.44 14.92
N ALA A 148 5.93 7.38 14.03
CA ALA A 148 5.14 8.55 13.62
C ALA A 148 4.28 9.07 14.79
N LYS A 149 3.61 8.16 15.51
CA LYS A 149 2.84 8.50 16.72
C LYS A 149 3.70 9.20 17.77
N LYS A 150 4.91 8.69 18.02
CA LYS A 150 5.87 9.31 18.95
C LYS A 150 6.40 10.67 18.47
N ALA A 151 6.51 10.86 17.16
CA ALA A 151 6.95 12.12 16.56
C ALA A 151 5.82 13.15 16.41
N GLY A 152 4.56 12.78 16.71
CA GLY A 152 3.41 13.67 16.57
C GLY A 152 3.01 13.93 15.11
N VAL A 153 3.28 12.99 14.20
CA VAL A 153 2.93 13.10 12.78
C VAL A 153 2.17 11.87 12.29
N VAL A 154 1.51 12.01 11.14
CA VAL A 154 0.77 10.91 10.50
C VAL A 154 1.70 10.10 9.59
N TYR A 155 1.70 8.79 9.77
CA TYR A 155 2.13 7.80 8.78
C TYR A 155 0.88 7.06 8.30
N THR A 156 0.71 6.91 6.98
CA THR A 156 -0.47 6.25 6.42
C THR A 156 -0.23 5.72 5.01
N GLY A 157 -0.85 4.58 4.70
CA GLY A 157 -1.14 4.21 3.31
C GLY A 157 -2.21 5.13 2.71
N ILE A 158 -2.56 4.90 1.45
CA ILE A 158 -3.48 5.78 0.70
C ILE A 158 -4.88 5.22 0.56
N LEU A 159 -5.84 6.13 0.46
CA LEU A 159 -7.13 5.85 -0.16
C LEU A 159 -6.92 5.69 -1.67
N GLY A 160 -7.66 4.77 -2.27
CA GLY A 160 -7.65 4.49 -3.71
C GLY A 160 -6.83 3.27 -4.10
N ASP A 161 -5.89 2.83 -3.26
CA ASP A 161 -5.38 1.46 -3.31
C ASP A 161 -6.34 0.53 -2.58
N GLU A 162 -6.36 -0.75 -2.94
CA GLU A 162 -7.33 -1.72 -2.41
C GLU A 162 -7.31 -1.80 -0.87
N PRO A 163 -6.17 -1.79 -0.16
CA PRO A 163 -6.16 -1.79 1.31
C PRO A 163 -6.92 -0.61 1.91
N GLY A 164 -6.64 0.62 1.46
CA GLY A 164 -7.32 1.82 1.97
C GLY A 164 -8.80 1.84 1.60
N ALA A 165 -9.17 1.32 0.43
CA ALA A 165 -10.57 1.19 0.02
C ALA A 165 -11.34 0.18 0.87
N ILE A 166 -10.71 -0.92 1.30
CA ILE A 166 -11.29 -1.90 2.24
C ILE A 166 -11.52 -1.23 3.59
N ILE A 167 -10.52 -0.52 4.12
CA ILE A 167 -10.65 0.14 5.42
C ILE A 167 -11.75 1.20 5.41
N ASP A 168 -11.93 1.93 4.31
CA ASP A 168 -13.05 2.86 4.15
C ASP A 168 -14.41 2.15 4.27
N LEU A 169 -14.61 1.00 3.60
CA LEU A 169 -15.83 0.19 3.76
C LEU A 169 -16.03 -0.32 5.19
N VAL A 170 -14.95 -0.80 5.82
CA VAL A 170 -14.98 -1.31 7.19
C VAL A 170 -15.31 -0.19 8.19
N GLU A 171 -14.78 1.01 7.99
CA GLU A 171 -15.07 2.19 8.80
C GLU A 171 -16.58 2.50 8.79
N TYR A 172 -17.24 2.44 7.63
CA TYR A 172 -18.70 2.58 7.55
C TYR A 172 -19.44 1.42 8.24
N ALA A 173 -19.02 0.18 8.04
CA ALA A 173 -19.67 -0.98 8.67
C ALA A 173 -19.62 -0.90 10.20
N TYR A 174 -18.45 -0.63 10.76
CA TYR A 174 -18.28 -0.43 12.20
C TYR A 174 -19.03 0.81 12.70
N GLY A 175 -19.05 1.90 11.94
CA GLY A 175 -19.83 3.10 12.27
C GLY A 175 -21.35 2.86 12.32
N MET A 176 -21.85 1.86 11.59
CA MET A 176 -23.24 1.41 11.64
C MET A 176 -23.50 0.32 12.70
N GLY A 177 -22.46 -0.15 13.40
CA GLY A 177 -22.57 -1.23 14.39
C GLY A 177 -22.71 -2.63 13.77
N LEU A 178 -22.33 -2.81 12.50
CA LEU A 178 -22.29 -4.12 11.86
C LEU A 178 -20.99 -4.85 12.18
N GLU A 179 -21.06 -6.17 12.31
CA GLU A 179 -19.88 -7.03 12.42
C GLU A 179 -19.33 -7.34 11.02
N VAL A 180 -18.01 -7.25 10.85
CA VAL A 180 -17.32 -7.60 9.60
C VAL A 180 -16.79 -9.02 9.72
N LEU A 181 -17.21 -9.91 8.81
CA LEU A 181 -16.82 -11.31 8.78
C LEU A 181 -15.64 -11.58 7.83
N VAL A 182 -15.64 -10.89 6.68
CA VAL A 182 -14.63 -11.04 5.62
C VAL A 182 -14.29 -9.67 5.07
N ALA A 183 -13.01 -9.41 4.85
CA ALA A 183 -12.52 -8.23 4.15
C ALA A 183 -11.72 -8.64 2.90
N ALA A 184 -12.17 -8.22 1.71
CA ALA A 184 -11.63 -8.77 0.48
C ALA A 184 -11.52 -7.77 -0.69
N LYS A 185 -10.69 -8.14 -1.67
CA LYS A 185 -10.51 -7.41 -2.92
C LYS A 185 -10.75 -8.26 -4.16
N GLY A 186 -11.12 -7.63 -5.27
CA GLY A 186 -11.06 -8.25 -6.58
C GLY A 186 -9.64 -8.26 -7.16
N LYS A 187 -9.28 -9.30 -7.92
CA LYS A 187 -7.99 -9.38 -8.62
C LYS A 187 -8.12 -8.85 -10.05
N ASN A 188 -7.42 -7.76 -10.37
CA ASN A 188 -7.46 -7.10 -11.67
C ASN A 188 -6.81 -7.88 -12.83
N ASN A 189 -6.01 -8.92 -12.54
CA ASN A 189 -5.29 -9.69 -13.55
C ASN A 189 -5.46 -11.19 -13.29
N PRO A 190 -5.39 -12.05 -14.33
CA PRO A 190 -5.33 -13.49 -14.14
C PRO A 190 -4.15 -13.87 -13.22
N LEU A 191 -4.35 -14.87 -12.37
CA LEU A 191 -3.32 -15.39 -11.49
C LEU A 191 -2.45 -16.40 -12.25
N ASP A 192 -1.15 -16.14 -12.27
CA ASP A 192 -0.15 -17.10 -12.76
C ASP A 192 1.10 -17.01 -11.87
N ASN A 193 1.24 -17.97 -10.95
CA ASN A 193 2.33 -18.00 -9.98
C ASN A 193 3.71 -18.23 -10.63
N ASP A 194 3.77 -18.73 -11.87
CA ASP A 194 5.02 -18.96 -12.61
C ASP A 194 5.40 -17.77 -13.52
N ALA A 195 4.60 -16.70 -13.54
CA ALA A 195 4.89 -15.51 -14.34
C ALA A 195 6.23 -14.87 -13.95
N THR A 196 6.95 -14.35 -14.95
CA THR A 196 8.27 -13.74 -14.79
C THR A 196 8.34 -12.39 -15.52
N PRO A 197 9.27 -11.50 -15.12
CA PRO A 197 9.48 -10.24 -15.85
C PRO A 197 9.80 -10.47 -17.33
N GLU A 198 10.54 -11.53 -17.65
CA GLU A 198 10.93 -11.89 -19.01
C GLU A 198 9.71 -12.25 -19.86
N THR A 199 8.80 -13.09 -19.34
CA THR A 199 7.59 -13.51 -20.08
C THR A 199 6.56 -12.38 -20.22
N LEU A 200 6.63 -11.34 -19.37
CA LEU A 200 5.69 -10.23 -19.33
C LEU A 200 6.23 -8.92 -19.91
N ALA A 201 7.45 -8.89 -20.43
CA ALA A 201 8.13 -7.67 -20.86
C ALA A 201 7.34 -6.84 -21.88
N ASP A 202 6.82 -7.47 -22.93
CA ASP A 202 6.08 -6.79 -24.00
C ASP A 202 4.74 -6.23 -23.50
N LYS A 203 4.00 -7.02 -22.73
CA LYS A 203 2.73 -6.62 -22.12
C LYS A 203 2.91 -5.49 -21.10
N ALA A 204 4.02 -5.50 -20.35
CA ALA A 204 4.35 -4.42 -19.42
C ALA A 204 4.64 -3.11 -20.17
N LYS A 205 5.39 -3.18 -21.27
CA LYS A 205 5.70 -2.03 -22.13
C LYS A 205 4.42 -1.43 -22.73
N GLU A 206 3.51 -2.26 -23.24
CA GLU A 206 2.21 -1.83 -23.77
C GLU A 206 1.39 -1.07 -22.70
N LYS A 207 1.38 -1.58 -21.47
CA LYS A 207 0.67 -0.96 -20.33
C LYS A 207 1.38 0.25 -19.71
N GLY A 208 2.60 0.56 -20.15
CA GLY A 208 3.44 1.61 -19.56
C GLY A 208 3.89 1.32 -18.13
N LEU A 209 4.07 0.04 -17.80
CA LEU A 209 4.51 -0.45 -16.48
C LEU A 209 5.91 -1.05 -16.55
N SER A 210 6.57 -1.22 -15.41
CA SER A 210 7.77 -2.07 -15.35
C SER A 210 7.35 -3.54 -15.39
N ALA A 211 8.20 -4.40 -15.97
CA ALA A 211 7.94 -5.83 -16.05
C ALA A 211 7.82 -6.48 -14.65
N LYS A 212 8.65 -6.04 -13.69
CA LYS A 212 8.57 -6.50 -12.29
C LYS A 212 7.22 -6.18 -11.64
N MET A 213 6.72 -4.96 -11.84
CA MET A 213 5.41 -4.55 -11.30
C MET A 213 4.27 -5.35 -11.92
N LEU A 214 4.27 -5.56 -13.24
CA LEU A 214 3.24 -6.41 -13.86
C LEU A 214 3.34 -7.86 -13.38
N THR A 215 4.56 -8.35 -13.14
CA THR A 215 4.79 -9.69 -12.60
C THR A 215 4.22 -9.84 -11.20
N SER A 216 4.45 -8.88 -10.28
CA SER A 216 3.88 -8.97 -8.92
C SER A 216 2.34 -8.92 -8.91
N PHE A 217 1.73 -8.27 -9.90
CA PHE A 217 0.29 -8.28 -10.08
C PHE A 217 -0.22 -9.64 -10.56
N ILE A 218 0.47 -10.26 -11.52
CA ILE A 218 0.05 -11.52 -12.14
C ILE A 218 0.36 -12.71 -11.22
N ASP A 219 1.54 -12.75 -10.60
CA ASP A 219 1.94 -13.85 -9.69
C ASP A 219 1.23 -13.82 -8.35
N GLY A 220 0.48 -12.75 -8.06
CA GLY A 220 -0.32 -12.61 -6.85
C GLY A 220 0.42 -12.03 -5.65
N THR A 221 1.73 -11.78 -5.73
CA THR A 221 2.53 -11.20 -4.64
C THR A 221 1.96 -9.86 -4.18
N ASN A 222 1.54 -9.00 -5.10
CA ASN A 222 0.92 -7.71 -4.76
C ASN A 222 -0.37 -7.90 -3.96
N THR A 223 -1.25 -8.81 -4.41
CA THR A 223 -2.48 -9.18 -3.71
C THR A 223 -2.19 -9.61 -2.27
N MET A 224 -1.14 -10.41 -2.05
CA MET A 224 -0.76 -10.84 -0.71
C MET A 224 -0.26 -9.69 0.17
N LEU A 225 0.54 -8.77 -0.38
CA LEU A 225 1.05 -7.61 0.36
C LEU A 225 -0.06 -6.61 0.72
N GLU A 226 -1.01 -6.39 -0.20
CA GLU A 226 -2.19 -5.57 0.06
C GLU A 226 -3.05 -6.16 1.19
N LEU A 227 -3.36 -7.46 1.11
CA LEU A 227 -4.11 -8.15 2.16
C LEU A 227 -3.33 -8.25 3.48
N ASN A 228 -2.00 -8.24 3.44
CA ASN A 228 -1.17 -8.14 4.64
C ASN A 228 -1.39 -6.80 5.37
N SER A 229 -1.38 -5.68 4.63
CA SER A 229 -1.68 -4.37 5.22
C SER A 229 -3.10 -4.30 5.78
N VAL A 230 -4.09 -4.91 5.11
CA VAL A 230 -5.47 -5.03 5.64
C VAL A 230 -5.51 -5.87 6.92
N ALA A 231 -4.82 -7.02 6.93
CA ALA A 231 -4.70 -7.89 8.10
C ALA A 231 -4.13 -7.11 9.29
N ASN A 232 -2.99 -6.45 9.11
CA ASN A 232 -2.35 -5.63 10.14
C ASN A 232 -3.22 -4.44 10.61
N ALA A 233 -4.12 -3.94 9.76
CA ALA A 233 -5.05 -2.86 10.11
C ALA A 233 -6.30 -3.35 10.87
N LEU A 234 -6.75 -4.58 10.64
CA LEU A 234 -8.01 -5.12 11.20
C LEU A 234 -7.82 -6.21 12.27
N GLY A 235 -6.63 -6.79 12.37
CA GLY A 235 -6.39 -8.01 13.13
C GLY A 235 -6.89 -9.30 12.46
N PHE A 236 -7.33 -9.21 11.19
CA PHE A 236 -7.82 -10.36 10.42
C PHE A 236 -6.68 -11.20 9.88
N LEU A 237 -6.93 -12.48 9.59
CA LEU A 237 -5.89 -13.41 9.14
C LEU A 237 -6.28 -14.13 7.85
N PRO A 238 -5.32 -14.57 7.02
CA PRO A 238 -5.65 -15.45 5.90
C PRO A 238 -6.17 -16.81 6.43
N ASP A 239 -7.19 -17.38 5.79
CA ASP A 239 -7.74 -18.66 6.21
C ASP A 239 -6.78 -19.84 5.92
N THR A 240 -6.01 -19.73 4.83
CA THR A 240 -4.96 -20.67 4.40
C THR A 240 -3.73 -19.91 3.87
N LEU A 241 -2.60 -20.58 3.65
CA LEU A 241 -1.39 -19.97 3.08
C LEU A 241 -1.69 -19.34 1.70
N GLY A 242 -1.60 -18.02 1.63
CA GLY A 242 -1.88 -17.24 0.43
C GLY A 242 -3.36 -17.08 0.08
N CYS A 243 -4.25 -17.33 1.05
CA CYS A 243 -5.70 -17.31 0.89
C CYS A 243 -6.21 -18.32 -0.16
N HIS A 244 -7.54 -18.50 -0.29
CA HIS A 244 -8.14 -19.44 -1.24
C HIS A 244 -8.26 -18.84 -2.63
N GLY A 245 -8.51 -17.53 -2.74
CA GLY A 245 -8.72 -16.86 -4.03
C GLY A 245 -10.02 -17.28 -4.70
N ILE A 246 -11.13 -17.06 -3.99
CA ILE A 246 -12.48 -17.55 -4.28
C ILE A 246 -13.07 -16.85 -5.50
N ASP A 247 -13.56 -17.61 -6.49
CA ASP A 247 -14.27 -17.02 -7.62
C ASP A 247 -15.69 -16.65 -7.19
N THR A 248 -16.13 -15.42 -7.45
CA THR A 248 -17.43 -14.91 -6.99
C THR A 248 -17.91 -13.74 -7.85
N SER A 249 -19.19 -13.40 -7.71
CA SER A 249 -19.84 -12.20 -8.23
C SER A 249 -20.57 -11.43 -7.12
N PRO A 250 -21.08 -10.21 -7.37
CA PRO A 250 -21.92 -9.51 -6.39
C PRO A 250 -23.16 -10.32 -5.97
N ASP A 251 -23.71 -11.15 -6.87
CA ASP A 251 -24.91 -11.94 -6.63
C ASP A 251 -24.64 -13.19 -5.76
N THR A 252 -23.41 -13.71 -5.77
CA THR A 252 -23.04 -14.97 -5.12
C THR A 252 -22.11 -14.81 -3.91
N ALA A 253 -21.54 -13.61 -3.70
CA ALA A 253 -20.49 -13.38 -2.69
C ALA A 253 -20.89 -13.75 -1.26
N VAL A 254 -22.15 -13.58 -0.88
CA VAL A 254 -22.60 -13.96 0.46
C VAL A 254 -22.50 -15.48 0.67
N GLU A 255 -22.81 -16.27 -0.36
CA GLU A 255 -22.79 -17.73 -0.32
C GLU A 255 -21.36 -18.29 -0.47
N ASP A 256 -20.60 -17.76 -1.43
CA ASP A 256 -19.26 -18.24 -1.76
C ASP A 256 -18.27 -18.09 -0.59
N PHE A 257 -18.52 -17.12 0.29
CA PHE A 257 -17.70 -16.82 1.48
C PHE A 257 -18.29 -17.36 2.79
N ARG A 258 -19.17 -18.37 2.74
CA ARG A 258 -19.65 -19.06 3.95
C ARG A 258 -18.59 -19.95 4.57
N LEU A 259 -18.83 -20.33 5.83
CA LEU A 259 -18.05 -21.37 6.49
C LEU A 259 -18.28 -22.73 5.83
N LYS A 260 -17.30 -23.64 5.93
CA LYS A 260 -17.43 -25.04 5.49
C LYS A 260 -18.59 -25.76 6.17
N ALA A 261 -18.87 -25.45 7.43
CA ALA A 261 -20.01 -25.98 8.16
C ALA A 261 -21.36 -25.60 7.53
N ASP A 262 -21.37 -24.49 6.79
CA ASP A 262 -22.53 -23.89 6.14
C ASP A 262 -22.50 -24.09 4.61
N GLY A 263 -21.65 -24.98 4.10
CA GLY A 263 -21.52 -25.30 2.67
C GLY A 263 -20.57 -24.40 1.87
N GLY A 264 -19.88 -23.46 2.51
CA GLY A 264 -18.90 -22.58 1.87
C GLY A 264 -17.45 -23.09 1.95
N VAL A 265 -16.50 -22.18 1.76
CA VAL A 265 -15.06 -22.51 1.62
C VAL A 265 -14.26 -22.21 2.90
N LEU A 266 -14.70 -21.24 3.71
CA LEU A 266 -13.92 -20.71 4.82
C LEU A 266 -13.93 -21.65 6.04
N SER A 267 -12.80 -21.77 6.73
CA SER A 267 -12.77 -22.48 8.02
C SER A 267 -13.20 -21.60 9.21
N ARG A 268 -13.10 -20.27 9.06
CA ARG A 268 -13.49 -19.27 10.06
C ARG A 268 -13.81 -17.92 9.42
N TYR A 269 -14.47 -17.05 10.18
CA TYR A 269 -14.58 -15.61 9.89
C TYR A 269 -13.43 -14.82 10.53
N GLY A 270 -13.42 -13.50 10.34
CA GLY A 270 -12.30 -12.63 10.70
C GLY A 270 -11.13 -12.81 9.74
N VAL A 271 -11.42 -12.94 8.44
CA VAL A 271 -10.42 -13.29 7.42
C VAL A 271 -10.26 -12.22 6.36
N VAL A 272 -9.02 -12.10 5.87
CA VAL A 272 -8.73 -11.38 4.63
C VAL A 272 -8.74 -12.33 3.44
N GLU A 273 -9.27 -11.90 2.31
CA GLU A 273 -9.36 -12.71 1.09
C GLU A 273 -9.25 -11.91 -0.21
N PHE A 274 -9.14 -12.60 -1.34
CA PHE A 274 -9.33 -12.04 -2.65
C PHE A 274 -10.25 -12.89 -3.52
N SER A 275 -10.83 -12.24 -4.53
CA SER A 275 -11.60 -12.89 -5.57
C SER A 275 -10.92 -12.81 -6.93
N ARG A 276 -11.11 -13.85 -7.74
CA ARG A 276 -10.79 -13.83 -9.18
C ARG A 276 -11.87 -13.11 -10.00
N GLY A 277 -13.04 -12.88 -9.40
CA GLY A 277 -14.07 -11.93 -9.83
C GLY A 277 -13.99 -10.63 -9.02
N MET A 278 -15.04 -9.81 -9.07
CA MET A 278 -15.19 -8.56 -8.28
C MET A 278 -14.22 -7.41 -8.59
N ALA A 279 -13.33 -7.56 -9.59
CA ALA A 279 -12.44 -6.48 -10.00
C ALA A 279 -13.09 -5.57 -11.08
N PRO A 280 -12.83 -4.25 -11.07
CA PRO A 280 -12.07 -3.50 -10.07
C PRO A 280 -12.91 -3.25 -8.81
N GLY A 281 -12.28 -3.23 -7.64
CA GLY A 281 -12.96 -2.89 -6.41
C GLY A 281 -12.65 -3.81 -5.23
N VAL A 282 -13.38 -3.55 -4.16
CA VAL A 282 -13.21 -4.19 -2.85
C VAL A 282 -14.57 -4.44 -2.22
N PHE A 283 -14.66 -5.44 -1.35
CA PHE A 283 -15.90 -5.79 -0.69
C PHE A 283 -15.66 -6.32 0.72
N ILE A 284 -16.70 -6.26 1.53
CA ILE A 284 -16.75 -6.89 2.84
C ILE A 284 -18.04 -7.70 2.95
N ILE A 285 -17.98 -8.80 3.69
CA ILE A 285 -19.17 -9.52 4.15
C ILE A 285 -19.41 -9.11 5.60
N VAL A 286 -20.62 -8.61 5.87
CA VAL A 286 -21.03 -8.12 7.19
C VAL A 286 -22.20 -8.94 7.72
N THR A 287 -22.44 -8.88 9.02
CA THR A 287 -23.56 -9.58 9.65
C THR A 287 -24.21 -8.76 10.76
N SER A 288 -25.44 -9.13 11.13
CA SER A 288 -26.14 -8.61 12.31
C SER A 288 -26.99 -9.70 12.96
N ASP A 289 -26.92 -9.79 14.28
CA ASP A 289 -27.74 -10.69 15.09
C ASP A 289 -29.12 -10.12 15.44
N GLN A 290 -29.36 -8.83 15.16
CA GLN A 290 -30.61 -8.14 15.46
C GLN A 290 -31.71 -8.50 14.45
N GLU A 291 -32.87 -8.94 14.94
CA GLU A 291 -33.99 -9.37 14.10
C GLU A 291 -34.54 -8.24 13.22
N ASP A 292 -34.74 -7.06 13.79
CA ASP A 292 -35.23 -5.88 13.05
C ASP A 292 -34.25 -5.43 11.95
N VAL A 293 -32.94 -5.57 12.19
CA VAL A 293 -31.91 -5.28 11.17
C VAL A 293 -32.03 -6.28 10.02
N ARG A 294 -32.19 -7.57 10.32
CA ARG A 294 -32.35 -8.60 9.27
C ARG A 294 -33.63 -8.40 8.46
N ASP A 295 -34.74 -8.09 9.13
CA ASP A 295 -36.01 -7.80 8.45
C ASP A 295 -35.87 -6.59 7.52
N LEU A 296 -35.23 -5.50 8.00
CA LEU A 296 -34.97 -4.32 7.18
C LEU A 296 -34.03 -4.62 6.00
N MET A 297 -32.94 -5.35 6.22
CA MET A 297 -32.00 -5.73 5.15
C MET A 297 -32.70 -6.57 4.07
N LYS A 298 -33.56 -7.51 4.47
CA LYS A 298 -34.40 -8.27 3.56
C LYS A 298 -35.38 -7.37 2.80
N PHE A 299 -36.07 -6.47 3.48
CA PHE A 299 -36.98 -5.49 2.87
C PHE A 299 -36.25 -4.60 1.84
N LEU A 300 -34.99 -4.23 2.10
CA LEU A 300 -34.14 -3.44 1.20
C LEU A 300 -33.54 -4.26 0.05
N GLY A 301 -33.74 -5.58 0.03
CA GLY A 301 -33.28 -6.46 -1.05
C GLY A 301 -31.86 -7.01 -0.90
N PHE A 302 -31.27 -6.96 0.30
CA PHE A 302 -29.93 -7.54 0.57
C PHE A 302 -29.95 -9.05 0.82
N GLY A 303 -31.12 -9.68 0.83
CA GLY A 303 -31.31 -11.11 1.05
C GLY A 303 -31.82 -11.46 2.45
N ASP A 304 -32.01 -12.75 2.70
CA ASP A 304 -32.59 -13.26 3.96
C ASP A 304 -31.64 -13.14 5.17
N GLY A 305 -30.35 -12.92 4.93
CA GLY A 305 -29.34 -12.81 5.97
C GLY A 305 -28.91 -14.17 6.56
N PRO A 306 -28.16 -14.16 7.68
CA PRO A 306 -27.77 -12.98 8.45
C PRO A 306 -26.60 -12.20 7.84
N ASN A 307 -25.98 -12.72 6.77
CA ASN A 307 -24.80 -12.13 6.14
C ASN A 307 -25.18 -11.31 4.91
N TYR A 308 -24.46 -10.22 4.68
CA TYR A 308 -24.73 -9.27 3.61
C TYR A 308 -23.45 -8.77 2.94
N LEU A 309 -23.53 -8.47 1.64
CA LEU A 309 -22.43 -7.88 0.87
C LEU A 309 -22.47 -6.36 0.96
N MET A 310 -21.34 -5.74 1.34
CA MET A 310 -21.07 -4.34 1.04
C MET A 310 -19.94 -4.27 0.01
N TYR A 311 -20.26 -3.78 -1.18
CA TYR A 311 -19.35 -3.78 -2.32
C TYR A 311 -19.07 -2.37 -2.81
N ARG A 312 -17.79 -2.07 -3.02
CA ARG A 312 -17.30 -0.88 -3.68
C ARG A 312 -16.70 -1.27 -5.04
N PRO A 313 -17.42 -1.07 -6.17
CA PRO A 313 -17.01 -1.52 -7.51
C PRO A 313 -15.96 -0.63 -8.18
N TYR A 314 -15.14 0.07 -7.39
CA TYR A 314 -14.11 0.96 -7.89
C TYR A 314 -13.08 1.27 -6.82
N HIS A 315 -11.89 1.63 -7.28
CA HIS A 315 -10.86 2.33 -6.54
C HIS A 315 -10.02 3.06 -7.59
N LEU A 316 -9.64 4.32 -7.32
CA LEU A 316 -9.03 5.21 -8.32
C LEU A 316 -7.54 5.46 -8.06
N THR A 317 -6.89 4.62 -7.25
CA THR A 317 -5.45 4.64 -6.98
C THR A 317 -5.00 6.04 -6.53
N SER A 318 -3.97 6.59 -7.18
CA SER A 318 -3.45 7.95 -6.97
C SER A 318 -4.48 9.08 -7.03
N LEU A 319 -5.65 8.89 -7.66
CA LEU A 319 -6.64 9.95 -7.81
C LEU A 319 -7.44 10.21 -6.53
N GLU A 320 -7.46 9.26 -5.59
CA GLU A 320 -8.13 9.44 -4.28
C GLU A 320 -7.16 9.88 -3.18
N THR A 321 -5.86 9.79 -3.43
CA THR A 321 -4.82 10.21 -2.48
C THR A 321 -4.97 11.65 -1.97
N PRO A 322 -5.54 12.65 -2.70
CA PRO A 322 -5.81 13.95 -2.11
C PRO A 322 -6.71 13.91 -0.87
N ILE A 323 -7.64 12.95 -0.77
CA ILE A 323 -8.45 12.75 0.43
C ILE A 323 -7.55 12.32 1.60
N THR A 324 -6.62 11.39 1.35
CA THR A 324 -5.61 10.97 2.35
C THR A 324 -4.70 12.12 2.77
N ILE A 325 -4.24 12.94 1.82
CA ILE A 325 -3.42 14.12 2.12
C ILE A 325 -4.16 15.08 3.03
N TYR A 326 -5.44 15.36 2.74
CA TYR A 326 -6.27 16.21 3.56
C TYR A 326 -6.46 15.62 4.97
N LYS A 327 -6.86 14.34 5.10
CA LYS A 327 -6.99 13.66 6.40
C LYS A 327 -5.69 13.76 7.21
N ALA A 328 -4.55 13.46 6.58
CA ALA A 328 -3.26 13.40 7.26
C ALA A 328 -2.76 14.78 7.74
N VAL A 329 -2.87 15.83 6.91
CA VAL A 329 -2.27 17.14 7.21
C VAL A 329 -3.23 18.07 7.94
N VAL A 330 -4.52 18.04 7.61
CA VAL A 330 -5.52 18.96 8.17
C VAL A 330 -6.21 18.36 9.38
N GLU A 331 -6.51 17.06 9.32
CA GLU A 331 -7.29 16.38 10.37
C GLU A 331 -6.40 15.55 11.31
N ASN A 332 -5.12 15.39 10.97
CA ASN A 332 -4.17 14.54 11.68
C ASN A 332 -4.67 13.09 11.81
N GLU A 333 -5.34 12.61 10.77
CA GLU A 333 -5.93 11.27 10.68
C GLU A 333 -5.26 10.44 9.59
N SER A 334 -5.06 9.15 9.87
CA SER A 334 -4.63 8.17 8.89
C SER A 334 -5.81 7.64 8.06
N THR A 335 -5.52 7.18 6.84
CA THR A 335 -6.46 6.36 6.06
C THR A 335 -6.34 4.89 6.42
N ILE A 336 -5.12 4.36 6.41
CA ILE A 336 -4.83 2.98 6.80
C ILE A 336 -3.47 2.95 7.49
N VAL A 337 -3.44 2.27 8.63
CA VAL A 337 -2.26 1.98 9.44
C VAL A 337 -2.38 0.58 10.01
N PRO A 338 -1.26 -0.07 10.36
CA PRO A 338 -1.25 -1.35 11.05
C PRO A 338 -1.67 -1.17 12.53
N LEU A 339 -2.98 -0.95 12.74
CA LEU A 339 -3.56 -0.65 14.06
C LEU A 339 -3.38 -1.81 15.06
N HIS A 340 -3.30 -3.05 14.57
CA HIS A 340 -3.13 -4.26 15.37
C HIS A 340 -1.67 -4.77 15.39
N GLY A 341 -0.70 -3.93 15.01
CA GLY A 341 0.69 -4.35 14.91
C GLY A 341 0.92 -5.28 13.71
N GLN A 342 1.87 -6.21 13.84
CA GLN A 342 2.12 -7.22 12.82
C GLN A 342 1.32 -8.49 13.15
N VAL A 343 0.27 -8.78 12.38
CA VAL A 343 -0.56 -9.99 12.58
C VAL A 343 -0.43 -10.98 11.43
N ALA A 344 -0.01 -10.52 10.26
CA ALA A 344 0.26 -11.38 9.10
C ALA A 344 1.63 -11.06 8.47
N ASP A 345 2.14 -11.96 7.63
CA ASP A 345 3.34 -11.73 6.82
C ASP A 345 3.19 -12.33 5.42
N THR A 346 3.63 -11.61 4.40
CA THR A 346 3.82 -12.17 3.06
C THR A 346 5.20 -12.81 2.97
N VAL A 347 5.24 -14.13 3.08
CA VAL A 347 6.46 -14.93 3.10
C VAL A 347 6.88 -15.35 1.68
N THR A 348 8.16 -15.69 1.54
CA THR A 348 8.81 -15.94 0.25
C THR A 348 8.69 -17.42 -0.15
N ILE A 349 8.34 -17.68 -1.41
CA ILE A 349 8.35 -19.02 -2.02
C ILE A 349 9.21 -19.01 -3.29
N ALA A 350 10.05 -20.02 -3.47
CA ALA A 350 10.87 -20.18 -4.68
C ALA A 350 10.01 -20.51 -5.91
N LYS A 351 10.13 -19.72 -6.98
CA LYS A 351 9.48 -19.96 -8.30
C LYS A 351 10.20 -21.01 -9.13
N ARG A 352 11.48 -21.20 -8.87
CA ARG A 352 12.37 -22.17 -9.52
C ARG A 352 13.44 -22.61 -8.54
N ASP A 353 14.25 -23.58 -8.95
CA ASP A 353 15.44 -23.94 -8.19
C ASP A 353 16.41 -22.75 -8.14
N ILE A 354 16.99 -22.50 -6.96
CA ILE A 354 17.95 -21.43 -6.68
C ILE A 354 19.23 -22.08 -6.17
N LYS A 355 20.38 -21.71 -6.72
CA LYS A 355 21.67 -22.30 -6.32
C LYS A 355 22.32 -21.55 -5.15
N ALA A 356 23.10 -22.28 -4.35
CA ALA A 356 23.91 -21.67 -3.29
C ALA A 356 24.78 -20.52 -3.85
N GLY A 357 24.79 -19.39 -3.15
CA GLY A 357 25.50 -18.16 -3.55
C GLY A 357 24.76 -17.27 -4.55
N GLU A 358 23.66 -17.75 -5.16
CA GLU A 358 22.85 -16.99 -6.10
C GLU A 358 22.19 -15.79 -5.40
N ARG A 359 22.07 -14.66 -6.09
CA ARG A 359 21.35 -13.49 -5.59
C ARG A 359 19.85 -13.68 -5.76
N LEU A 360 19.09 -13.37 -4.72
CA LEU A 360 17.64 -13.33 -4.81
C LEU A 360 17.21 -11.93 -5.25
N GLU A 361 16.13 -11.88 -6.01
CA GLU A 361 15.41 -10.65 -6.31
C GLU A 361 14.02 -10.78 -5.70
N GLY A 362 13.52 -9.75 -5.02
CA GLY A 362 12.28 -9.82 -4.25
C GLY A 362 11.01 -9.72 -5.10
N VAL A 363 10.09 -8.84 -4.68
CA VAL A 363 8.75 -8.66 -5.26
C VAL A 363 8.79 -8.54 -6.79
N GLY A 364 7.96 -9.36 -7.45
CA GLY A 364 7.79 -9.34 -8.91
C GLY A 364 8.99 -9.87 -9.69
N SER A 365 9.89 -10.64 -9.07
CA SER A 365 11.01 -11.29 -9.76
C SER A 365 10.61 -12.61 -10.44
N GLY A 366 11.52 -13.16 -11.23
CA GLY A 366 11.40 -14.52 -11.77
C GLY A 366 11.90 -15.62 -10.83
N THR A 367 12.40 -15.28 -9.63
CA THR A 367 13.01 -16.24 -8.70
C THR A 367 12.13 -16.62 -7.54
N VAL A 368 11.28 -15.70 -7.07
CA VAL A 368 10.40 -15.92 -5.92
C VAL A 368 9.03 -15.25 -6.08
N LEU A 369 8.03 -15.71 -5.31
CA LEU A 369 6.72 -15.09 -5.15
C LEU A 369 6.35 -14.99 -3.67
N GLY A 370 5.36 -14.14 -3.36
CA GLY A 370 4.83 -13.98 -2.00
C GLY A 370 3.55 -14.78 -1.74
N LYS A 371 3.42 -15.38 -0.56
CA LYS A 371 2.15 -15.91 -0.01
C LYS A 371 1.90 -15.38 1.39
N LEU A 372 0.67 -15.01 1.69
CA LEU A 372 0.28 -14.48 3.00
C LEU A 372 0.13 -15.59 4.04
N THR A 373 0.64 -15.37 5.25
CA THR A 373 0.46 -16.26 6.41
C THR A 373 0.30 -15.47 7.70
N ASN A 374 -0.06 -16.12 8.81
CA ASN A 374 -0.10 -15.48 10.14
C ASN A 374 1.34 -15.18 10.62
N HIS A 375 1.54 -14.01 11.23
CA HIS A 375 2.80 -13.58 11.83
C HIS A 375 3.38 -14.58 12.84
N ASP A 376 2.54 -15.21 13.67
CA ASP A 376 3.00 -16.22 14.65
C ASP A 376 3.74 -17.38 13.98
N ARG A 377 3.22 -17.83 12.83
CA ARG A 377 3.86 -18.86 12.02
C ARG A 377 5.16 -18.34 11.42
N CYS A 378 5.15 -17.12 10.88
CA CYS A 378 6.35 -16.49 10.32
C CYS A 378 7.48 -16.41 11.34
N LEU A 379 7.18 -16.08 12.61
CA LEU A 379 8.17 -16.06 13.68
C LEU A 379 8.62 -17.45 14.11
N THR A 380 7.68 -18.39 14.28
CA THR A 380 7.98 -19.75 14.77
C THR A 380 8.80 -20.55 13.77
N GLU A 381 8.51 -20.43 12.48
CA GLU A 381 9.24 -21.09 11.39
C GLU A 381 10.41 -20.24 10.85
N ASP A 382 10.67 -19.05 11.43
CA ASP A 382 11.69 -18.09 10.99
C ASP A 382 11.65 -17.83 9.47
N LEU A 383 10.45 -17.64 8.93
CA LEU A 383 10.19 -17.47 7.49
C LEU A 383 10.68 -16.10 7.02
N LEU A 384 11.15 -16.01 5.76
CA LEU A 384 11.61 -14.77 5.14
C LEU A 384 10.43 -13.97 4.54
N PRO A 385 10.07 -12.79 5.08
CA PRO A 385 9.14 -11.88 4.41
C PRO A 385 9.73 -11.36 3.10
N ILE A 386 8.96 -11.44 2.01
CA ILE A 386 9.48 -11.20 0.64
C ILE A 386 10.03 -9.79 0.43
N ALA A 387 9.44 -8.77 1.06
CA ALA A 387 9.90 -7.38 0.92
C ALA A 387 11.16 -7.06 1.76
N LEU A 388 11.70 -8.02 2.53
CA LEU A 388 13.07 -7.91 3.10
C LEU A 388 14.16 -8.24 2.08
N ILE A 389 13.83 -8.85 0.95
CA ILE A 389 14.82 -9.21 -0.08
C ILE A 389 15.36 -7.92 -0.72
N THR A 390 16.67 -7.75 -0.66
CA THR A 390 17.41 -6.65 -1.27
C THR A 390 18.32 -7.16 -2.38
N ASP A 391 18.97 -6.26 -3.11
CA ASP A 391 19.95 -6.59 -4.15
C ASP A 391 21.20 -7.33 -3.64
N LYS A 392 21.43 -7.33 -2.31
CA LYS A 392 22.50 -8.05 -1.65
C LYS A 392 22.07 -9.37 -1.01
N THR A 393 20.79 -9.70 -1.03
CA THR A 393 20.29 -10.96 -0.47
C THR A 393 20.77 -12.14 -1.33
N ARG A 394 21.31 -13.18 -0.68
CA ARG A 394 21.84 -14.37 -1.36
C ARG A 394 21.39 -15.67 -0.73
N ALA A 395 21.24 -16.72 -1.53
CA ALA A 395 21.03 -18.07 -1.02
C ALA A 395 22.31 -18.60 -0.36
N THR A 396 22.18 -19.25 0.79
CA THR A 396 23.30 -19.89 1.51
C THR A 396 23.45 -21.38 1.14
N LYS A 397 22.41 -21.96 0.56
CA LYS A 397 22.32 -23.36 0.11
C LYS A 397 21.46 -23.45 -1.16
N ASP A 398 21.45 -24.61 -1.80
CA ASP A 398 20.50 -24.89 -2.88
C ASP A 398 19.06 -24.92 -2.32
N ILE A 399 18.10 -24.33 -3.04
CA ILE A 399 16.69 -24.22 -2.67
C ILE A 399 15.85 -24.71 -3.85
N ASP A 400 15.04 -25.74 -3.64
CA ASP A 400 14.19 -26.32 -4.69
C ASP A 400 12.96 -25.44 -4.96
N LYS A 401 12.44 -25.48 -6.20
CA LYS A 401 11.16 -24.84 -6.57
C LYS A 401 10.05 -25.21 -5.59
N GLY A 402 9.25 -24.21 -5.20
CA GLY A 402 8.09 -24.38 -4.31
C GLY A 402 8.43 -24.34 -2.82
N THR A 403 9.71 -24.32 -2.46
CA THR A 403 10.14 -24.19 -1.07
C THR A 403 9.73 -22.85 -0.48
N ILE A 404 9.11 -22.85 0.71
CA ILE A 404 8.95 -21.64 1.53
C ILE A 404 10.31 -21.32 2.13
N ILE A 405 10.84 -20.14 1.85
CA ILE A 405 12.19 -19.75 2.21
C ILE A 405 12.20 -19.24 3.65
N ASP A 406 13.01 -19.89 4.49
CA ASP A 406 13.34 -19.44 5.84
C ASP A 406 14.65 -18.63 5.88
N MET A 407 14.90 -17.96 6.99
CA MET A 407 16.05 -17.10 7.19
C MET A 407 17.38 -17.86 7.24
N THR A 408 17.39 -19.18 7.47
CA THR A 408 18.62 -20.01 7.41
C THR A 408 19.07 -20.26 5.98
N MET A 409 18.15 -20.15 5.00
CA MET A 409 18.43 -20.38 3.59
C MET A 409 19.04 -19.17 2.89
N VAL A 410 19.10 -18.00 3.56
CA VAL A 410 19.55 -16.75 2.95
C VAL A 410 20.48 -15.95 3.85
N GLU A 411 21.34 -15.16 3.23
CA GLU A 411 22.09 -14.09 3.86
C GLU A 411 21.40 -12.76 3.50
N LEU A 412 20.92 -12.01 4.50
CA LEU A 412 20.29 -10.70 4.31
C LEU A 412 21.29 -9.54 4.41
N ASP A 413 20.92 -8.40 3.81
CA ASP A 413 21.60 -7.15 4.09
C ASP A 413 21.20 -6.59 5.46
N GLU A 414 21.95 -6.95 6.51
CA GLU A 414 21.77 -6.43 7.87
C GLU A 414 22.10 -4.92 7.98
N THR A 415 22.67 -4.31 6.93
CA THR A 415 22.88 -2.87 6.85
C THR A 415 21.70 -2.10 6.27
N ALA A 416 20.79 -2.79 5.56
CA ALA A 416 19.63 -2.16 4.96
C ALA A 416 18.68 -1.60 6.02
N THR A 417 18.08 -0.44 5.72
CA THR A 417 17.17 0.23 6.68
C THR A 417 15.93 -0.62 6.95
N ILE A 418 15.37 -1.26 5.93
CA ILE A 418 14.20 -2.13 6.08
C ILE A 418 14.49 -3.33 6.99
N THR A 419 15.64 -3.99 6.84
CA THR A 419 16.07 -5.09 7.71
C THR A 419 16.19 -4.63 9.15
N ARG A 420 16.90 -3.53 9.40
CA ARG A 420 17.07 -2.97 10.76
C ARG A 420 15.74 -2.56 11.40
N LEU A 421 14.82 -2.01 10.62
CA LEU A 421 13.48 -1.67 11.09
C LEU A 421 12.70 -2.93 11.45
N ARG A 422 12.73 -3.98 10.63
CA ARG A 422 12.05 -5.24 10.95
C ARG A 422 12.64 -5.92 12.18
N ARG A 423 13.97 -5.95 12.32
CA ARG A 423 14.64 -6.47 13.54
C ARG A 423 14.21 -5.70 14.79
N ARG A 424 14.13 -4.38 14.70
CA ARG A 424 13.61 -3.52 15.78
C ARG A 424 12.14 -3.79 16.06
N GLN A 425 11.31 -3.94 15.03
CA GLN A 425 9.89 -4.23 15.17
C GLN A 425 9.68 -5.54 15.96
N ASN A 426 10.38 -6.61 15.58
CA ASN A 426 10.28 -7.91 16.25
C ASN A 426 10.73 -7.87 17.72
N SER A 427 11.55 -6.89 18.14
CA SER A 427 11.95 -6.74 19.54
C SER A 427 11.02 -5.84 20.35
N MET A 428 10.03 -5.23 19.71
CA MET A 428 9.03 -4.38 20.35
C MET A 428 7.74 -5.18 20.60
N LYS A 429 7.00 -4.78 21.63
CA LYS A 429 5.60 -5.21 21.82
C LYS A 429 4.70 -4.19 21.13
N LEU A 430 4.59 -4.28 19.80
CA LEU A 430 3.80 -3.38 18.96
C LEU A 430 2.49 -4.00 18.53
#